data_AF-A0A8J4XAE9-F1
#
_entry.id   AF-A0A8J4XAE9-F1
#
_cell.length_a   1.000
_cell.length_b   1.000
_cell.length_c   1.000
_cell.angle_alpha   90.00
_cell.angle_beta   90.00
_cell.angle_gamma   90.00
#
_symmetry.space_group_name_H-M   'P 1'
#
loop_
_entity.id
_entity.type
_entity.pdbx_description
1 polymer ?
#
loop_
_entity_poly.entity_id
_entity_poly.type
_entity_poly.pdbx_seq_one_letter_code
_entity_poly.pdbx_strand_id
1 'polypeptide(L)'
;KMENFSSRDLAMRAQKKILSKMASKSVVQMFIDDTSSEILDELYRVSKEYTGNRTEAQKVIKDLVKIVVKTAVLFKNNRFSEEELSLAQTFKKKLHQGAMTAISFHE
;
A
#
# COMPACT_ATOMS: atom_id res chain seq x y z
N LYS A 1 28.39 16.14 -36.57
CA LYS A 1 27.00 15.65 -36.43
C LYS A 1 26.40 16.41 -35.25
N MET A 2 25.41 17.29 -35.48
CA MET A 2 24.70 17.94 -34.37
C MET A 2 24.00 16.84 -33.59
N GLU A 3 24.34 16.67 -32.30
CA GLU A 3 23.52 15.85 -31.43
C GLU A 3 22.14 16.50 -31.39
N ASN A 4 21.11 15.77 -31.83
CA ASN A 4 19.73 16.23 -31.71
C ASN A 4 19.36 16.24 -30.22
N PHE A 5 19.68 17.35 -29.56
CA PHE A 5 19.26 17.62 -28.20
C PHE A 5 17.75 17.85 -28.19
N SER A 6 17.03 16.95 -27.52
CA SER A 6 15.60 17.02 -27.32
C SER A 6 15.32 17.34 -25.85
N SER A 7 14.90 18.57 -25.60
CA SER A 7 14.45 19.03 -24.27
C SER A 7 13.29 18.17 -23.74
N ARG A 8 12.46 17.63 -24.65
CA ARG A 8 11.38 16.69 -24.34
C ARG A 8 11.91 15.37 -23.78
N ASP A 9 12.97 14.80 -24.35
CA ASP A 9 13.54 13.55 -23.86
C ASP A 9 14.25 13.73 -22.53
N LEU A 10 14.91 14.88 -22.33
CA LEU A 10 15.49 15.25 -21.04
C LEU A 10 14.41 15.42 -19.95
N ALA A 11 13.31 16.12 -20.27
CA ALA A 11 12.18 16.29 -19.35
C ALA A 11 11.51 14.95 -19.01
N MET A 12 11.31 14.08 -19.99
CA MET A 12 10.76 12.73 -19.78
C MET A 12 11.65 11.85 -18.90
N ARG A 13 12.98 11.93 -19.06
CA ARG A 13 13.95 11.22 -18.21
C ARG A 13 13.94 11.77 -16.78
N ALA A 14 13.88 13.10 -16.62
CA ALA A 14 13.76 13.73 -15.31
C ALA A 14 12.45 13.34 -14.62
N GLN A 15 11.32 13.37 -15.34
CA GLN A 15 10.01 12.98 -14.82
C GLN A 15 9.98 11.50 -14.41
N LYS A 16 10.50 10.58 -15.24
CA LYS A 16 10.64 9.16 -14.87
C LYS A 16 11.49 8.96 -13.61
N LYS A 17 12.60 9.69 -13.48
CA LYS A 17 13.52 9.61 -12.34
C LYS A 17 12.90 10.16 -11.04
N ILE A 18 12.04 11.17 -11.15
CA ILE A 18 11.27 11.71 -10.03
C ILE A 18 10.16 10.72 -9.63
N LEU A 19 9.37 10.21 -10.59
CA LEU A 19 8.33 9.21 -10.34
C LEU A 19 8.90 7.93 -9.70
N SER A 20 10.06 7.46 -10.16
CA SER A 20 10.73 6.30 -9.55
C SER A 20 11.21 6.58 -8.11
N LYS A 21 11.53 7.83 -7.77
CA LYS A 21 11.89 8.24 -6.42
C LYS A 21 10.67 8.46 -5.52
N MET A 22 9.56 8.97 -6.06
CA MET A 22 8.28 9.14 -5.34
C MET A 22 7.69 7.80 -4.90
N ALA A 23 7.96 6.72 -5.64
CA ALA A 23 7.62 5.36 -5.27
C ALA A 23 8.60 4.71 -4.26
N SER A 24 9.72 5.38 -3.91
CA SER A 24 10.85 4.69 -3.27
C SER A 24 10.95 4.88 -1.74
N LYS A 25 11.41 3.79 -1.11
CA LYS A 25 11.87 3.56 0.27
C LYS A 25 10.97 4.01 1.42
N SER A 26 10.55 5.27 1.49
CA SER A 26 9.83 5.81 2.64
C SER A 26 8.38 5.31 2.77
N VAL A 27 7.71 5.02 1.65
CA VAL A 27 6.38 4.39 1.66
C VAL A 27 6.51 2.92 2.06
N VAL A 28 7.52 2.23 1.53
CA VAL A 28 7.83 0.83 1.86
C VAL A 28 8.19 0.67 3.35
N GLN A 29 8.96 1.59 3.90
CA GLN A 29 9.43 1.54 5.29
C GLN A 29 8.33 1.84 6.33
N MET A 30 7.19 2.42 5.91
CA MET A 30 5.99 2.59 6.75
C MET A 30 5.15 1.30 6.84
N PHE A 31 5.37 0.32 5.94
CA PHE A 31 4.62 -0.94 5.87
C PHE A 31 5.38 -2.18 6.34
N ILE A 32 6.69 -2.05 6.55
CA ILE A 32 7.57 -3.13 7.00
C ILE A 32 8.04 -2.79 8.42
N ASP A 33 7.11 -2.47 9.32
CA ASP A 33 7.42 -2.69 10.74
C ASP A 33 7.18 -4.17 11.07
N ASP A 34 7.91 -4.67 12.07
CA ASP A 34 7.96 -6.10 12.37
C ASP A 34 6.56 -6.61 12.78
N THR A 35 5.79 -5.80 13.53
CA THR A 35 4.43 -6.13 13.97
C THR A 35 3.44 -6.26 12.82
N SER A 36 3.42 -5.33 11.85
CA SER A 36 2.53 -5.42 10.70
C SER A 36 2.88 -6.62 9.81
N SER A 37 4.17 -6.96 9.74
CA SER A 37 4.64 -8.13 8.99
C SER A 37 4.15 -9.43 9.61
N GLU A 38 4.23 -9.57 10.94
CA GLU A 38 3.69 -10.73 11.67
C GLU A 38 2.17 -10.87 11.48
N ILE A 39 1.41 -9.76 11.55
CA ILE A 39 -0.04 -9.79 11.32
C ILE A 39 -0.35 -10.27 9.89
N LEU A 40 0.38 -9.80 8.88
CA LEU A 40 0.19 -10.24 7.49
C LEU A 40 0.50 -11.73 7.31
N ASP A 41 1.49 -12.26 8.01
CA ASP A 41 1.84 -13.68 8.00
C ASP A 41 0.75 -14.54 8.66
N GLU A 42 0.15 -14.09 9.76
CA GLU A 42 -0.98 -14.81 10.38
C GLU A 42 -2.25 -14.73 9.51
N LEU A 43 -2.52 -13.58 8.88
CA LEU A 43 -3.61 -13.47 7.89
C LEU A 43 -3.38 -14.40 6.69
N TYR A 44 -2.14 -14.57 6.25
CA TYR A 44 -1.78 -15.55 5.23
C TYR A 44 -2.10 -16.97 5.68
N ARG A 45 -1.69 -17.35 6.90
CA ARG A 45 -1.90 -18.69 7.46
C ARG A 45 -3.39 -19.01 7.56
N VAL A 46 -4.18 -18.10 8.12
CA VAL A 46 -5.66 -18.25 8.23
C VAL A 46 -6.30 -18.36 6.85
N SER A 47 -5.89 -17.50 5.89
CA SER A 47 -6.42 -17.56 4.52
C SER A 47 -6.06 -18.88 3.81
N LYS A 48 -4.83 -19.37 4.00
CA LYS A 48 -4.37 -20.64 3.43
C LYS A 48 -5.14 -21.82 4.01
N GLU A 49 -5.34 -21.83 5.33
CA GLU A 49 -6.10 -22.88 6.01
C GLU A 49 -7.55 -22.91 5.52
N TYR A 50 -8.20 -21.75 5.45
CA TYR A 50 -9.59 -21.65 5.00
C TYR A 50 -9.78 -22.03 3.52
N THR A 51 -8.88 -21.58 2.64
CA THR A 51 -8.99 -21.82 1.19
C THR A 51 -8.48 -23.20 0.77
N GLY A 52 -7.62 -23.84 1.57
CA GLY A 52 -6.84 -25.01 1.16
C GLY A 52 -5.89 -24.75 -0.02
N ASN A 53 -5.70 -23.49 -0.43
CA ASN A 53 -5.01 -23.13 -1.66
C ASN A 53 -3.94 -22.06 -1.42
N ARG A 54 -2.67 -22.49 -1.51
CA ARG A 54 -1.51 -21.61 -1.36
C ARG A 54 -1.54 -20.41 -2.31
N THR A 55 -1.84 -20.64 -3.58
CA THR A 55 -1.79 -19.60 -4.63
C THR A 55 -2.86 -18.55 -4.40
N GLU A 56 -4.05 -18.98 -3.98
CA GLU A 56 -5.16 -18.09 -3.66
C GLU A 56 -4.86 -17.25 -2.41
N ALA A 57 -4.41 -17.88 -1.31
CA ALA A 57 -4.02 -17.17 -0.10
C ALA A 57 -2.88 -16.16 -0.36
N GLN A 58 -1.87 -16.52 -1.15
CA GLN A 58 -0.82 -15.58 -1.56
C GLN A 58 -1.38 -14.41 -2.38
N LYS A 59 -2.38 -14.66 -3.23
CA LYS A 59 -3.02 -13.61 -4.03
C LYS A 59 -3.77 -12.62 -3.14
N VAL A 60 -4.51 -13.09 -2.13
CA VAL A 60 -5.23 -12.25 -1.16
C VAL A 60 -4.27 -11.29 -0.47
N ILE A 61 -3.18 -11.80 0.11
CA ILE A 61 -2.21 -10.99 0.85
C ILE A 61 -1.48 -10.02 -0.08
N LYS A 62 -1.07 -10.48 -1.26
CA LYS A 62 -0.44 -9.62 -2.28
C LYS A 62 -1.35 -8.47 -2.69
N ASP A 63 -2.63 -8.73 -2.92
CA ASP A 63 -3.57 -7.70 -3.37
C ASP A 63 -3.92 -6.72 -2.22
N LEU A 64 -3.99 -7.20 -0.97
CA LEU A 64 -4.05 -6.34 0.22
C LEU A 64 -2.86 -5.38 0.30
N VAL A 65 -1.63 -5.89 0.20
CA VAL A 65 -0.40 -5.08 0.21
C VAL A 65 -0.41 -4.04 -0.92
N LYS A 66 -0.83 -4.42 -2.14
CA LYS A 66 -0.93 -3.46 -3.26
C LYS A 66 -1.91 -2.32 -2.97
N ILE A 67 -3.10 -2.63 -2.43
CA ILE A 67 -4.12 -1.64 -2.11
C ILE A 67 -3.56 -0.66 -1.07
N VAL A 68 -3.01 -1.19 0.02
CA VAL A 68 -2.41 -0.40 1.11
C VAL A 68 -1.31 0.53 0.58
N VAL A 69 -0.37 0.01 -0.21
CA VAL A 69 0.72 0.80 -0.80
C VAL A 69 0.19 1.88 -1.74
N LYS A 70 -0.79 1.57 -2.61
CA LYS A 70 -1.40 2.56 -3.52
C LYS A 70 -2.07 3.69 -2.74
N THR A 71 -2.86 3.35 -1.72
CA THR A 71 -3.54 4.34 -0.86
C THR A 71 -2.53 5.24 -0.17
N ALA A 72 -1.43 4.67 0.33
CA ALA A 72 -0.37 5.44 0.97
C ALA A 72 0.36 6.39 0.03
N VAL A 73 0.66 5.94 -1.19
CA VAL A 73 1.26 6.80 -2.23
C VAL A 73 0.31 7.97 -2.55
N LEU A 74 -0.99 7.71 -2.68
CA LEU A 74 -1.98 8.77 -2.93
C LEU A 74 -2.02 9.78 -1.76
N PHE A 75 -2.11 9.28 -0.53
CA PHE A 75 -2.13 10.10 0.69
C PHE A 75 -0.88 10.98 0.79
N LYS A 76 0.32 10.38 0.65
CA LYS A 76 1.60 11.07 0.82
C LYS A 76 1.86 12.14 -0.25
N ASN A 77 1.24 11.99 -1.42
CA ASN A 77 1.36 12.95 -2.51
C ASN A 77 0.16 13.92 -2.57
N ASN A 78 -0.61 14.04 -1.49
CA ASN A 78 -1.76 14.94 -1.38
C ASN A 78 -2.73 14.80 -2.57
N ARG A 79 -2.98 13.56 -2.99
CA ARG A 79 -3.84 13.27 -4.16
C ARG A 79 -5.30 13.11 -3.81
N PHE A 80 -5.64 13.06 -2.52
CA PHE A 80 -7.02 12.99 -2.06
C PHE A 80 -7.66 14.37 -1.99
N SER A 81 -8.93 14.44 -2.40
CA SER A 81 -9.81 15.58 -2.12
C SER A 81 -10.16 15.69 -0.63
N GLU A 82 -10.77 16.78 -0.21
CA GLU A 82 -11.26 16.92 1.17
C GLU A 82 -12.30 15.85 1.54
N GLU A 83 -13.18 15.49 0.60
CA GLU A 83 -14.16 14.42 0.78
C GLU A 83 -13.48 13.06 0.95
N GLU A 84 -12.48 12.75 0.12
CA GLU A 84 -11.71 11.51 0.20
C GLU A 84 -10.88 11.44 1.49
N LEU A 85 -10.35 12.56 1.98
CA LEU A 85 -9.66 12.64 3.28
C LEU A 85 -10.63 12.37 4.44
N SER A 86 -11.85 12.92 4.39
CA SER A 86 -12.90 12.64 5.38
C SER A 86 -13.31 11.16 5.38
N LEU A 87 -13.43 10.57 4.18
CA LEU A 87 -13.67 9.13 4.02
C LEU A 87 -12.52 8.31 4.59
N ALA A 88 -11.26 8.69 4.36
CA ALA A 88 -10.09 8.01 4.91
C ALA A 88 -10.06 8.04 6.45
N GLN A 89 -10.47 9.15 7.08
CA GLN A 89 -10.61 9.22 8.53
C GLN A 89 -11.72 8.29 9.04
N THR A 90 -12.84 8.23 8.35
CA THR A 90 -13.93 7.30 8.68
C THR A 90 -13.49 5.86 8.55
N PHE A 91 -12.77 5.53 7.46
CA PHE A 91 -12.17 4.21 7.25
C PHE A 91 -11.21 3.84 8.39
N LYS A 92 -10.32 4.75 8.82
CA LYS A 92 -9.41 4.52 9.94
C LYS A 92 -10.16 4.17 11.23
N LYS A 93 -11.24 4.88 11.55
CA LYS A 93 -12.08 4.61 12.73
C LYS A 93 -12.75 3.23 12.64
N LYS A 94 -13.29 2.89 11.47
CA LYS A 94 -13.94 1.58 11.25
C LYS A 94 -12.96 0.42 11.28
N LEU A 95 -11.76 0.60 10.72
CA LEU A 95 -10.70 -0.40 10.77
C LEU A 95 -10.27 -0.66 12.23
N HIS A 96 -10.06 0.40 13.02
CA HIS A 96 -9.74 0.27 14.43
C HIS A 96 -10.87 -0.44 15.21
N GLN A 97 -12.12 -0.06 14.97
CA GLN A 97 -13.28 -0.73 15.57
C GLN A 97 -13.29 -2.22 15.24
N GLY A 98 -13.11 -2.58 13.96
CA GLY A 98 -13.07 -3.99 13.54
C GLY A 98 -11.93 -4.77 14.19
N ALA A 99 -10.74 -4.18 14.32
CA ALA A 99 -9.62 -4.79 15.02
C ALA A 99 -9.94 -5.06 16.50
N MET A 100 -10.51 -4.07 17.22
CA MET A 100 -10.92 -4.24 18.61
C MET A 100 -12.01 -5.29 18.78
N THR A 101 -12.96 -5.38 17.83
CA THR A 101 -13.99 -6.43 17.84
C THR A 101 -13.37 -7.82 17.63
N ALA A 102 -12.42 -7.97 16.72
CA ALA A 102 -11.74 -9.25 16.51
C ALA A 102 -10.98 -9.70 17.77
N ILE A 103 -10.32 -8.78 18.47
CA ILE A 103 -9.66 -9.05 19.76
C ILE A 103 -10.71 -9.49 20.79
N SER A 104 -11.79 -8.73 20.94
CA SER A 104 -12.87 -9.04 21.90
C SER A 104 -13.62 -10.35 21.62
N PHE A 105 -13.57 -10.89 20.40
CA PHE A 105 -14.15 -12.20 20.09
C PHE A 105 -13.20 -13.36 20.40
N HIS A 106 -11.91 -13.06 20.55
CA HIS A 106 -10.88 -14.04 20.91
C HIS A 106 -10.66 -14.10 22.42
N GLU A 107 -10.64 -12.94 23.08
CA GLU A 107 -10.56 -12.78 24.55
C GLU A 107 -11.88 -13.16 25.24
#